data_AF-A0A853AR60-F1
#
_entry.id   AF-A0A853AR60-F1
#
_cell.length_a   1.000
_cell.length_b   1.000
_cell.length_c   1.000
_cell.angle_alpha   90.00
_cell.angle_beta   90.00
_cell.angle_gamma   90.00
#
_symmetry.space_group_name_H-M   'P 1'
#
loop_
_entity.id
_entity.type
_entity.pdbx_description
1 polymer ?
#
loop_
_entity_poly.entity_id
_entity_poly.type
_entity_poly.pdbx_seq_one_letter_code
_entity_poly.pdbx_strand_id
1 'polypeptide(L)'
;MERTLWVLALVALAALVFYGMWRGWHNRARRQAAELPAFPVPPADLGEELRPAATGMYVGTTKADHWQDRVVVGDIGHRANGSTHLHASGLLVRRTGASDLWIPAESVVDCRLDHKLANKVVPGAGLVVVTWQLGEVLLDTGFRGDDKDVQTEWVEAIRALAPADASDGTDAGSRQGRSTGDSDESRQEEK
;
A
#
# COMPACT_ATOMS: atom_id res chain seq x y z
N MET A 1 16.56 -52.90 1.22
CA MET A 1 15.69 -52.37 0.14
C MET A 1 14.55 -51.51 0.68
N GLU A 2 13.94 -51.82 1.83
CA GLU A 2 12.86 -50.98 2.38
C GLU A 2 13.30 -49.57 2.79
N ARG A 3 14.45 -49.43 3.48
CA ARG A 3 15.00 -48.12 3.86
C ARG A 3 15.27 -47.23 2.64
N THR A 4 15.80 -47.80 1.56
CA THR A 4 16.06 -47.07 0.31
C THR A 4 14.77 -46.62 -0.38
N LEU A 5 13.70 -47.43 -0.32
CA LEU A 5 12.39 -47.04 -0.87
C LEU A 5 11.77 -45.87 -0.09
N TRP A 6 11.83 -45.90 1.25
CA TRP A 6 11.34 -44.79 2.07
C TRP A 6 12.13 -43.50 1.84
N VAL A 7 13.45 -43.59 1.70
CA VAL A 7 14.30 -42.43 1.35
C VAL A 7 13.93 -41.87 -0.02
N LEU A 8 13.74 -42.71 -1.04
CA LEU A 8 13.33 -42.26 -2.37
C LEU A 8 11.94 -41.61 -2.36
N ALA A 9 10.99 -42.16 -1.61
CA ALA A 9 9.65 -41.59 -1.45
C ALA A 9 9.71 -40.21 -0.78
N LEU A 10 10.52 -40.05 0.27
CA LEU A 10 10.75 -38.76 0.93
C LEU A 10 11.41 -37.73 0.01
N VAL A 11 12.41 -38.14 -0.78
CA VAL A 11 13.06 -37.25 -1.77
C VAL A 11 12.06 -36.83 -2.86
N ALA A 12 11.25 -37.76 -3.36
CA ALA A 12 10.23 -37.45 -4.36
C ALA A 12 9.17 -36.49 -3.80
N LEU A 13 8.72 -36.70 -2.55
CA LEU A 13 7.79 -35.80 -1.87
C LEU A 13 8.40 -34.41 -1.69
N ALA A 14 9.65 -34.32 -1.23
CA ALA A 14 10.35 -33.04 -1.08
C ALA A 14 10.47 -32.31 -2.43
N ALA A 15 10.86 -33.03 -3.49
CA ALA A 15 10.93 -32.47 -4.84
C ALA A 15 9.57 -31.93 -5.32
N LEU A 16 8.48 -32.65 -5.05
CA LEU A 16 7.13 -32.22 -5.40
C LEU A 16 6.69 -30.97 -4.62
N VAL A 17 7.04 -30.87 -3.34
CA VAL A 17 6.80 -29.66 -2.52
C VAL A 17 7.59 -28.46 -3.08
N PHE A 18 8.88 -28.64 -3.35
CA PHE A 18 9.71 -27.57 -3.94
C PHE A 18 9.20 -27.13 -5.32
N TYR A 19 8.77 -28.09 -6.15
CA TYR A 19 8.15 -27.79 -7.44
C TYR A 19 6.85 -27.00 -7.28
N GLY A 20 5.99 -27.38 -6.32
CA GLY A 20 4.76 -26.66 -6.00
C GLY A 20 5.02 -25.21 -5.58
N MET A 21 6.01 -24.99 -4.71
CA MET A 21 6.43 -23.65 -4.28
C MET A 21 6.96 -22.82 -5.46
N TRP A 22 7.86 -23.41 -6.27
CA TRP A 22 8.45 -22.77 -7.44
C TRP A 22 7.38 -22.35 -8.46
N ARG A 23 6.45 -23.27 -8.76
CA ARG A 23 5.32 -23.01 -9.64
C ARG A 23 4.38 -21.95 -9.06
N GLY A 24 4.13 -21.97 -7.75
CA GLY A 24 3.31 -20.97 -7.07
C GLY A 24 3.86 -19.56 -7.22
N TRP A 25 5.17 -19.38 -7.02
CA TRP A 25 5.84 -18.09 -7.19
C TRP A 25 5.83 -17.60 -8.64
N HIS A 26 6.12 -18.49 -9.61
CA HIS A 26 6.09 -18.12 -11.03
C HIS A 26 4.69 -17.78 -11.54
N ASN A 27 3.67 -18.48 -11.04
CA ASN A 27 2.30 -18.24 -11.44
C ASN A 27 1.77 -16.92 -10.88
N ARG A 28 2.23 -16.50 -9.70
CA ARG A 28 1.80 -15.24 -9.07
C ARG A 28 2.16 -14.01 -9.91
N ALA A 29 3.41 -13.90 -10.36
CA ALA A 29 3.82 -12.78 -11.20
C ALA A 29 3.05 -12.75 -12.54
N ARG A 30 2.88 -13.92 -13.17
CA ARG A 30 2.11 -14.04 -14.41
C ARG A 30 0.64 -13.66 -14.26
N ARG A 31 0.01 -14.07 -13.14
CA ARG A 31 -1.40 -13.72 -12.86
C ARG A 31 -1.57 -12.23 -12.65
N GLN A 32 -0.70 -11.59 -11.87
CA GLN A 32 -0.77 -10.13 -11.68
C GLN A 32 -0.51 -9.38 -12.99
N ALA A 33 0.45 -9.82 -13.81
CA ALA A 33 0.71 -9.20 -15.11
C ALA A 33 -0.46 -9.34 -16.10
N ALA A 34 -1.32 -10.35 -15.94
CA ALA A 34 -2.53 -10.53 -16.75
C ALA A 34 -3.74 -9.75 -16.21
N GLU A 35 -3.75 -9.44 -14.91
CA GLU A 35 -4.85 -8.75 -14.23
C GLU A 35 -4.67 -7.23 -14.26
N LEU A 36 -3.43 -6.75 -14.09
CA LEU A 36 -3.13 -5.33 -14.04
C LEU A 36 -2.96 -4.77 -15.45
N PRO A 37 -3.68 -3.70 -15.82
CA PRO A 37 -3.41 -2.99 -17.06
C PRO A 37 -2.05 -2.29 -16.98
N ALA A 38 -1.62 -1.71 -18.10
CA ALA A 38 -0.40 -0.91 -18.14
C ALA A 38 -0.52 0.29 -17.18
N PHE A 39 0.58 0.60 -16.49
CA PHE A 39 0.65 1.76 -15.61
C PHE A 39 0.55 3.05 -16.44
N PRO A 40 -0.21 4.06 -15.98
CA PRO A 40 -0.28 5.36 -16.62
C PRO A 40 1.11 6.00 -16.74
N VAL A 41 1.33 6.71 -17.84
CA VAL A 41 2.53 7.53 -18.07
C VAL A 41 2.16 8.98 -17.74
N PRO A 42 3.06 9.76 -17.11
CA PRO A 42 2.78 11.16 -16.85
C PRO A 42 2.50 11.92 -18.16
N PRO A 43 1.47 12.80 -18.18
CA PRO A 43 1.22 13.65 -19.33
C PRO A 43 2.39 14.63 -19.56
N ALA A 44 2.50 15.15 -20.79
CA ALA A 44 3.53 16.13 -21.13
C ALA A 44 3.37 17.44 -20.34
N ASP A 45 2.13 17.80 -20.02
CA ASP A 45 1.80 18.92 -19.13
C ASP A 45 1.19 18.34 -17.84
N LEU A 46 1.91 18.51 -16.74
CA LEU A 46 1.46 18.08 -15.42
C LEU A 46 0.49 19.10 -14.78
N GLY A 47 0.40 20.31 -15.33
CA GLY A 47 -0.34 21.41 -14.73
C GLY A 47 0.39 22.03 -13.54
N GLU A 48 -0.35 22.83 -12.76
CA GLU A 48 0.18 23.54 -11.60
C GLU A 48 0.74 22.58 -10.54
N GLU A 49 1.91 22.90 -10.00
CA GLU A 49 2.48 22.20 -8.84
C GLU A 49 1.75 22.67 -7.58
N LEU A 50 0.97 21.77 -6.98
CA LEU A 50 0.15 22.08 -5.80
C LEU A 50 0.95 22.04 -4.50
N ARG A 51 2.06 21.32 -4.49
CA ARG A 51 2.96 21.18 -3.34
C ARG A 51 4.40 21.10 -3.79
N PRO A 52 5.34 21.73 -3.05
CA PRO A 52 6.77 21.53 -3.28
C PRO A 52 7.12 20.05 -3.20
N ALA A 53 8.00 19.61 -4.12
CA ALA A 53 8.52 18.26 -4.12
C ALA A 53 9.02 17.80 -2.74
N ALA A 54 8.50 16.68 -2.24
CA ALA A 54 9.00 16.04 -1.02
C ALA A 54 9.99 14.94 -1.36
N THR A 55 11.24 15.08 -0.89
CA THR A 55 12.21 13.98 -0.95
C THR A 55 11.86 12.93 0.09
N GLY A 56 12.26 11.70 -0.20
CA GLY A 56 12.18 10.61 0.74
C GLY A 56 12.16 9.28 0.02
N MET A 57 11.17 8.47 0.37
CA MET A 57 11.21 7.06 0.07
C MET A 57 9.88 6.51 -0.41
N TYR A 58 9.92 5.94 -1.59
CA TYR A 58 8.88 5.06 -2.10
C TYR A 58 8.96 3.69 -1.41
N VAL A 59 7.89 3.30 -0.73
CA VAL A 59 7.82 2.04 0.01
C VAL A 59 7.39 0.89 -0.90
N GLY A 60 6.51 1.14 -1.86
CA GLY A 60 5.97 0.11 -2.75
C GLY A 60 4.48 0.28 -3.00
N THR A 61 3.97 -0.49 -3.96
CA THR A 61 2.53 -0.61 -4.22
C THR A 61 2.04 -2.01 -3.89
N THR A 62 0.86 -2.11 -3.28
CA THR A 62 0.13 -3.35 -3.02
C THR A 62 -1.27 -3.27 -3.61
N LYS A 63 -2.00 -4.40 -3.64
CA LYS A 63 -3.46 -4.30 -3.76
C LYS A 63 -4.01 -3.60 -2.51
N ALA A 64 -5.07 -2.81 -2.68
CA ALA A 64 -5.74 -2.15 -1.56
C ALA A 64 -6.19 -3.18 -0.51
N ASP A 65 -6.16 -2.78 0.76
CA ASP A 65 -6.47 -3.60 1.96
C ASP A 65 -5.56 -4.82 2.19
N HIS A 66 -4.68 -5.14 1.25
CA HIS A 66 -3.77 -6.27 1.31
C HIS A 66 -2.33 -5.78 1.39
N TRP A 67 -1.96 -5.17 2.53
CA TRP A 67 -0.64 -4.53 2.72
C TRP A 67 0.58 -5.45 2.53
N GLN A 68 0.38 -6.77 2.46
CA GLN A 68 1.43 -7.75 2.17
C GLN A 68 1.49 -8.17 0.69
N ASP A 69 0.40 -7.93 -0.05
CA ASP A 69 0.19 -8.34 -1.43
C ASP A 69 0.85 -7.35 -2.40
N ARG A 70 2.18 -7.36 -2.43
CA ARG A 70 2.97 -6.51 -3.33
C ARG A 70 2.60 -6.76 -4.79
N VAL A 71 2.51 -5.67 -5.54
CA VAL A 71 2.53 -5.70 -7.00
C VAL A 71 3.93 -6.13 -7.44
N VAL A 72 4.05 -7.27 -8.11
CA VAL A 72 5.33 -7.78 -8.62
C VAL A 72 5.48 -7.59 -10.14
N VAL A 73 4.60 -6.79 -10.75
CA VAL A 73 4.71 -6.40 -12.16
C VAL A 73 5.75 -5.29 -12.31
N GLY A 74 6.68 -5.48 -13.24
CA GLY A 74 7.77 -4.53 -13.48
C GLY A 74 8.61 -4.28 -12.23
N ASP A 75 8.91 -3.02 -11.95
CA ASP A 75 9.68 -2.60 -10.79
C ASP A 75 8.81 -1.93 -9.69
N ILE A 76 7.49 -1.93 -9.84
CA ILE A 76 6.54 -1.22 -8.98
C ILE A 76 6.62 -1.71 -7.53
N GLY A 77 6.87 -2.99 -7.29
CA GLY A 77 7.02 -3.53 -5.93
C GLY A 77 8.33 -3.19 -5.22
N HIS A 78 9.32 -2.61 -5.91
CA HIS A 78 10.64 -2.34 -5.34
C HIS A 78 10.67 -1.03 -4.58
N ARG A 79 11.27 -1.07 -3.38
CA ARG A 79 11.56 0.13 -2.61
C ARG A 79 12.57 0.98 -3.38
N ALA A 80 12.37 2.28 -3.41
CA ALA A 80 13.32 3.22 -4.01
C ALA A 80 13.36 4.51 -3.19
N ASN A 81 14.54 5.13 -3.12
CA ASN A 81 14.60 6.54 -2.71
C ASN A 81 14.11 7.39 -3.87
N GLY A 82 13.65 8.60 -3.59
CA GLY A 82 13.02 9.40 -4.62
C GLY A 82 12.47 10.74 -4.15
N SER A 83 11.63 11.31 -5.01
CA SER A 83 10.87 12.52 -4.70
C SER A 83 9.44 12.36 -5.18
N THR A 84 8.51 12.93 -4.41
CA THR A 84 7.08 12.92 -4.71
C THR A 84 6.66 14.34 -5.05
N HIS A 85 5.97 14.50 -6.17
CA HIS A 85 5.53 15.79 -6.71
C HIS A 85 4.01 15.74 -6.86
N LEU A 86 3.31 16.71 -6.29
CA LEU A 86 1.86 16.83 -6.41
C LEU A 86 1.53 17.89 -7.44
N HIS A 87 0.83 17.50 -8.49
CA HIS A 87 0.35 18.41 -9.51
C HIS A 87 -1.17 18.36 -9.61
N ALA A 88 -1.76 19.38 -10.23
CA ALA A 88 -3.19 19.44 -10.48
C ALA A 88 -3.71 18.23 -11.27
N SER A 89 -2.89 17.67 -12.17
CA SER A 89 -3.25 16.47 -12.93
C SER A 89 -3.01 15.13 -12.21
N GLY A 90 -2.29 15.13 -11.08
CA GLY A 90 -2.00 13.90 -10.34
C GLY A 90 -0.69 13.90 -9.55
N LEU A 91 -0.33 12.72 -9.05
CA LEU A 91 0.86 12.48 -8.22
C LEU A 91 1.95 11.81 -9.06
N LEU A 92 3.13 12.43 -9.11
CA LEU A 92 4.33 11.87 -9.71
C LEU A 92 5.30 11.42 -8.62
N VAL A 93 5.66 10.14 -8.62
CA VAL A 93 6.70 9.58 -7.75
C VAL A 93 7.92 9.25 -8.62
N ARG A 94 8.96 10.07 -8.50
CA ARG A 94 10.25 9.82 -9.15
C ARG A 94 11.07 8.87 -8.30
N ARG A 95 11.53 7.76 -8.89
CA ARG A 95 12.21 6.69 -8.17
C ARG A 95 13.64 6.51 -8.67
N THR A 96 14.62 6.64 -7.79
CA THR A 96 16.03 6.47 -8.15
C THR A 96 16.32 4.99 -8.44
N GLY A 97 16.79 4.70 -9.65
CA GLY A 97 17.11 3.34 -10.09
C GLY A 97 15.90 2.47 -10.45
N ALA A 98 14.72 3.08 -10.58
CA ALA A 98 13.48 2.44 -11.04
C ALA A 98 12.72 3.42 -11.94
N SER A 99 11.68 2.95 -12.62
CA SER A 99 10.79 3.78 -13.44
C SER A 99 10.00 4.76 -12.59
N ASP A 100 9.61 5.90 -13.16
CA ASP A 100 8.68 6.81 -12.48
C ASP A 100 7.29 6.19 -12.36
N LEU A 101 6.56 6.52 -11.30
CA LEU A 101 5.17 6.11 -11.10
C LEU A 101 4.28 7.35 -11.18
N TRP A 102 3.28 7.30 -12.06
CA TRP A 102 2.26 8.32 -12.21
C TRP A 102 0.91 7.81 -11.70
N ILE A 103 0.27 8.59 -10.84
CA ILE A 103 -1.09 8.35 -10.35
C ILE A 103 -1.95 9.54 -10.79
N PRO A 104 -2.81 9.38 -11.81
CA PRO A 104 -3.71 10.44 -12.27
C PRO A 104 -4.66 10.90 -11.16
N ALA A 105 -4.97 12.19 -11.09
CA ALA A 105 -5.87 12.74 -10.08
C ALA A 105 -7.25 12.06 -10.08
N GLU A 106 -7.79 11.79 -11.26
CA GLU A 106 -9.09 11.11 -11.43
C GLU A 106 -9.11 9.66 -10.94
N SER A 107 -7.93 9.05 -10.76
CA SER A 107 -7.80 7.69 -10.23
C SER A 107 -7.68 7.64 -8.72
N VAL A 108 -7.44 8.78 -8.05
CA VAL A 108 -7.26 8.83 -6.60
C VAL A 108 -8.62 8.60 -5.92
N VAL A 109 -8.65 7.65 -5.00
CA VAL A 109 -9.86 7.27 -4.23
C VAL A 109 -9.77 7.79 -2.80
N ASP A 110 -8.64 7.57 -2.14
CA ASP A 110 -8.38 8.08 -0.79
C ASP A 110 -6.87 8.25 -0.57
N CYS A 111 -6.50 8.99 0.46
CA CYS A 111 -5.15 9.04 0.97
C CYS A 111 -5.18 9.03 2.50
N ARG A 112 -4.29 8.26 3.15
CA ARG A 112 -4.25 8.13 4.62
C ARG A 112 -2.84 8.06 5.15
N LEU A 113 -2.69 8.34 6.45
CA LEU A 113 -1.49 7.95 7.18
C LEU A 113 -1.63 6.51 7.65
N ASP A 114 -0.60 5.71 7.42
CA ASP A 114 -0.51 4.34 7.91
C ASP A 114 0.88 4.10 8.54
N HIS A 115 1.06 2.92 9.11
CA HIS A 115 2.31 2.44 9.71
C HIS A 115 2.84 1.20 8.99
N LYS A 116 2.11 0.66 8.00
CA LYS A 116 2.56 -0.53 7.26
C LYS A 116 2.13 -0.50 5.80
N LEU A 117 3.02 -0.95 4.93
CA LEU A 117 2.72 -1.24 3.53
C LEU A 117 3.82 -2.09 2.90
N ALA A 118 3.44 -2.90 1.91
CA ALA A 118 4.35 -3.71 1.12
C ALA A 118 5.29 -4.56 2.00
N ASN A 119 4.76 -5.29 2.99
CA ASN A 119 5.55 -6.08 3.95
C ASN A 119 6.56 -5.27 4.79
N LYS A 120 6.43 -3.94 4.84
CA LYS A 120 7.26 -3.07 5.67
C LYS A 120 6.40 -2.45 6.75
N VAL A 121 6.90 -2.46 7.97
CA VAL A 121 6.33 -1.74 9.10
C VAL A 121 7.26 -0.58 9.43
N VAL A 122 6.66 0.58 9.61
CA VAL A 122 7.33 1.82 9.93
C VAL A 122 6.86 2.23 11.34
N PRO A 123 7.78 2.54 12.26
CA PRO A 123 7.40 3.07 13.57
C PRO A 123 6.66 4.41 13.41
N GLY A 124 5.47 4.49 14.03
CA GLY A 124 4.56 5.63 13.96
C GLY A 124 3.69 5.66 12.69
N ALA A 125 2.63 6.47 12.71
CA ALA A 125 1.77 6.73 11.55
C ALA A 125 2.42 7.77 10.62
N GLY A 126 3.56 7.40 10.04
CA GLY A 126 4.40 8.27 9.21
C GLY A 126 4.64 7.71 7.82
N LEU A 127 3.66 7.01 7.26
CA LEU A 127 3.62 6.61 5.87
C LEU A 127 2.38 7.21 5.21
N VAL A 128 2.56 7.98 4.14
CA VAL A 128 1.45 8.42 3.30
C VAL A 128 1.11 7.27 2.36
N VAL A 129 -0.13 6.79 2.43
CA VAL A 129 -0.67 5.72 1.58
C VAL A 129 -1.79 6.28 0.74
N VAL A 130 -1.60 6.27 -0.58
CA VAL A 130 -2.58 6.70 -1.58
C VAL A 130 -3.28 5.47 -2.12
N THR A 131 -4.59 5.40 -1.95
CA THR A 131 -5.45 4.39 -2.57
C THR A 131 -5.96 4.94 -3.90
N TRP A 132 -5.73 4.21 -4.99
CA TRP A 132 -6.05 4.65 -6.34
C TRP A 132 -6.46 3.49 -7.25
N GLN A 133 -7.22 3.82 -8.29
CA GLN A 133 -7.80 2.88 -9.22
C GLN A 133 -6.90 2.68 -10.44
N LEU A 134 -6.52 1.44 -10.72
CA LEU A 134 -5.81 1.05 -11.95
C LEU A 134 -6.66 0.04 -12.74
N GLY A 135 -7.39 0.54 -13.74
CA GLY A 135 -8.40 -0.26 -14.45
C GLY A 135 -9.50 -0.69 -13.48
N GLU A 136 -9.66 -1.99 -13.25
CA GLU A 136 -10.62 -2.56 -12.30
C GLU A 136 -10.01 -2.90 -10.93
N VAL A 137 -8.71 -2.60 -10.72
CA VAL A 137 -7.99 -2.97 -9.50
C VAL A 137 -7.68 -1.75 -8.64
N LEU A 138 -8.04 -1.79 -7.36
CA LEU A 138 -7.60 -0.82 -6.36
C LEU A 138 -6.21 -1.16 -5.85
N LEU A 139 -5.34 -0.15 -5.82
CA LEU A 139 -3.96 -0.25 -5.39
C LEU A 139 -3.68 0.75 -4.25
N ASP A 140 -2.82 0.33 -3.32
CA ASP A 140 -2.26 1.19 -2.28
C ASP A 140 -0.79 1.47 -2.61
N THR A 141 -0.46 2.74 -2.84
CA THR A 141 0.91 3.21 -3.07
C THR A 141 1.39 3.99 -1.85
N GLY A 142 2.52 3.59 -1.27
CA GLY A 142 3.07 4.24 -0.08
C GLY A 142 4.36 4.99 -0.33
N PHE A 143 4.45 6.19 0.21
CA PHE A 143 5.69 6.95 0.29
C PHE A 143 5.85 7.62 1.65
N ARG A 144 7.10 7.86 2.03
CA ARG A 144 7.48 8.52 3.27
C ARG A 144 8.44 9.65 2.96
N GLY A 145 8.01 10.89 3.24
CA GLY A 145 8.89 12.05 3.17
C GLY A 145 9.99 12.02 4.24
N ASP A 146 11.11 12.66 3.96
CA ASP A 146 12.21 12.84 4.91
C ASP A 146 11.78 13.72 6.09
N ASP A 147 11.05 14.79 5.79
CA ASP A 147 10.32 15.59 6.77
C ASP A 147 9.03 14.86 7.18
N LYS A 148 8.91 14.57 8.47
CA LYS A 148 7.78 13.81 9.03
C LYS A 148 6.63 14.70 9.45
N ASP A 149 6.87 15.99 9.63
CA ASP A 149 5.88 16.92 10.15
C ASP A 149 4.88 17.33 9.06
N VAL A 150 5.26 17.19 7.79
CA VAL A 150 4.44 17.56 6.62
C VAL A 150 3.55 16.43 6.09
N GLN A 151 3.58 15.23 6.68
CA GLN A 151 2.85 14.09 6.08
C GLN A 151 1.33 14.24 6.13
N THR A 152 0.81 14.86 7.19
CA THR A 152 -0.63 15.16 7.28
C THR A 152 -1.06 16.10 6.17
N GLU A 153 -0.26 17.15 5.89
CA GLU A 153 -0.53 18.08 4.79
C GLU A 153 -0.50 17.38 3.42
N TRP A 154 0.39 16.41 3.24
CA TRP A 154 0.42 15.58 2.02
C TRP A 154 -0.86 14.75 1.86
N VAL A 155 -1.35 14.17 2.94
CA VAL A 155 -2.62 13.42 2.92
C VAL A 155 -3.78 14.32 2.54
N GLU A 156 -3.89 15.49 3.17
CA GLU A 156 -4.95 16.45 2.89
C GLU A 156 -4.90 16.97 1.45
N ALA A 157 -3.71 17.32 0.96
CA ALA A 157 -3.52 17.81 -0.41
C ALA A 157 -3.86 16.75 -1.46
N ILE A 158 -3.51 15.47 -1.22
CA ILE A 158 -3.88 14.37 -2.13
C ILE A 158 -5.37 14.08 -2.06
N ARG A 159 -5.99 14.12 -0.88
CA ARG A 159 -7.45 13.98 -0.76
C ARG A 159 -8.20 15.08 -1.50
N ALA A 160 -7.66 16.29 -1.54
CA ALA A 160 -8.25 17.38 -2.31
C ALA A 160 -8.22 17.16 -3.83
N LEU A 161 -7.38 16.23 -4.34
CA LEU A 161 -7.41 15.78 -5.73
C LEU A 161 -8.51 14.75 -6.02
N ALA A 162 -8.97 14.02 -4.99
CA ALA A 162 -9.96 12.98 -5.18
C ALA A 162 -11.27 13.59 -5.73
N PRO A 163 -11.95 12.93 -6.67
CA PRO A 163 -13.27 13.36 -7.10
C PRO A 163 -14.20 13.48 -5.90
N ALA A 164 -14.96 14.59 -5.81
CA ALA A 164 -15.78 14.93 -4.64
C ALA A 164 -16.74 13.79 -4.19
N ASP A 165 -17.10 12.89 -5.12
CA ASP A 165 -18.07 11.81 -4.94
C ASP A 165 -17.57 10.63 -4.06
N ALA A 166 -16.28 10.57 -3.69
CA ALA A 166 -15.72 9.45 -2.92
C ALA A 166 -15.83 9.61 -1.38
N SER A 167 -16.20 10.79 -0.89
CA SER A 167 -16.09 11.16 0.53
C SER A 167 -17.27 10.76 1.44
N ASP A 168 -18.36 10.20 0.89
CA ASP A 168 -19.56 9.85 1.66
C ASP A 168 -19.59 8.39 2.20
N GLY A 169 -18.49 7.63 2.09
CA GLY A 169 -18.55 6.17 2.16
C GLY A 169 -17.77 5.39 3.23
N THR A 170 -17.06 6.00 4.20
CA THR A 170 -16.19 5.18 5.11
C THR A 170 -16.07 5.69 6.56
N ASP A 171 -17.17 6.06 7.23
CA ASP A 171 -17.21 6.11 8.70
C ASP A 171 -17.90 4.85 9.26
N ALA A 172 -17.26 3.71 9.08
CA ALA A 172 -17.71 2.45 9.68
C ALA A 172 -16.50 1.58 10.03
N GLY A 173 -15.81 1.87 11.14
CA GLY A 173 -14.81 0.91 11.60
C GLY A 173 -13.80 1.28 12.69
N SER A 174 -14.04 2.24 13.59
CA SER A 174 -13.23 2.30 14.83
C SER A 174 -13.90 3.04 15.98
N ARG A 175 -14.99 2.48 16.51
CA ARG A 175 -15.37 2.67 17.91
C ARG A 175 -15.39 1.32 18.61
N GLN A 176 -14.23 0.86 19.07
CA GLN A 176 -14.21 -0.11 20.16
C GLN A 176 -12.97 0.09 21.03
N GLY A 177 -13.22 0.36 22.32
CA GLY A 177 -12.25 0.09 23.39
C GLY A 177 -11.60 1.30 24.07
N ARG A 178 -12.35 2.34 24.45
CA ARG A 178 -11.89 3.19 25.58
C ARG A 178 -12.60 2.72 26.85
N SER A 179 -11.93 1.84 27.57
CA SER A 179 -12.22 1.45 28.94
C SER A 179 -12.09 2.69 29.84
N THR A 180 -13.23 3.31 30.16
CA THR A 180 -13.34 4.22 31.30
C THR A 180 -13.36 3.38 32.57
N GLY A 181 -12.24 3.36 33.28
CA GLY A 181 -12.31 3.28 34.74
C GLY A 181 -12.49 4.71 35.23
N ASP A 182 -13.56 4.98 35.97
CA ASP A 182 -13.44 5.53 37.32
C ASP A 182 -14.82 5.56 38.04
N SER A 183 -14.72 5.21 39.32
CA SER A 183 -15.47 5.63 40.53
C SER A 183 -17.00 5.67 40.65
N ASP A 184 -17.41 5.11 41.79
CA ASP A 184 -18.51 5.49 42.68
C ASP A 184 -19.96 5.26 42.24
N GLU A 185 -20.53 4.15 42.74
CA GLU A 185 -21.89 4.19 43.24
C GLU A 185 -21.98 3.52 44.62
N SER A 186 -22.29 4.36 45.58
CA SER A 186 -22.57 4.06 46.97
C SER A 186 -23.94 3.39 47.11
N ARG A 187 -24.13 2.73 48.26
CA ARG A 187 -25.41 2.57 48.99
C ARG A 187 -26.11 1.20 48.89
N GLN A 188 -26.06 0.50 50.03
CA GLN A 188 -27.10 -0.31 50.69
C GLN A 188 -26.49 -0.68 52.06
N GLU A 189 -26.85 -0.12 53.23
CA GLU A 189 -28.14 -0.27 53.95
C GLU A 189 -28.76 -1.64 53.61
N GLU A 190 -28.85 -2.64 54.48
CA GLU A 190 -29.47 -2.67 55.81
C GLU A 190 -29.38 -4.12 56.39
N LYS A 191 -29.29 -4.25 57.72
CA LYS A 191 -29.51 -5.46 58.57
C LYS A 191 -28.53 -6.62 58.59
#